data_AF-A0A1E5P8D9-F1
#
_entry.id   AF-A0A1E5P8D9-F1
#
_cell.length_a   1.000
_cell.length_b   1.000
_cell.length_c   1.000
_cell.angle_alpha   90.00
_cell.angle_beta   90.00
_cell.angle_gamma   90.00
#
_symmetry.space_group_name_H-M   'P 1'
#
loop_
_entity.id
_entity.type
_entity.pdbx_description
1 polymer ?
#
loop_
_entity_poly.entity_id
_entity_poly.type
_entity_poly.pdbx_seq_one_letter_code
_entity_poly.pdbx_strand_id
1 'polypeptide(L)'
;MFKPKYPQSDTHTALTPHTEPVPVPARPAVAPVGQATAGLVGKVRSKPTTAVVGVVAVGAVLVSTLLAVAITGLALSISGVVLLLLVRLLRQELNR
;
A
#
# COMPACT_ATOMS: atom_id res chain seq x y z
N MET A 1 49.26 26.79 -47.69
CA MET A 1 48.19 27.45 -48.46
C MET A 1 46.84 26.91 -47.98
N PHE A 2 45.85 27.81 -47.84
CA PHE A 2 44.42 27.62 -47.56
C PHE A 2 43.99 26.75 -46.36
N LYS A 3 43.71 27.39 -45.22
CA LYS A 3 42.75 26.87 -44.23
C LYS A 3 41.34 27.32 -44.68
N PRO A 4 40.39 26.40 -44.93
CA PRO A 4 39.04 26.81 -45.28
C PRO A 4 38.39 27.50 -44.08
N LYS A 5 37.97 28.75 -44.29
CA LYS A 5 37.17 29.52 -43.32
C LYS A 5 35.71 29.22 -43.61
N TYR A 6 35.06 28.49 -42.70
CA TYR A 6 33.63 28.22 -42.80
C TYR A 6 32.82 29.47 -42.42
N PRO A 7 31.69 29.75 -43.10
CA PRO A 7 30.80 30.86 -42.75
C PRO A 7 30.14 30.62 -41.38
N GLN A 8 29.72 31.70 -40.72
CA GLN A 8 28.96 31.59 -39.47
C GLN A 8 27.67 30.79 -39.72
N SER A 9 27.39 29.85 -38.82
CA SER A 9 26.15 29.09 -38.84
C SER A 9 24.99 30.05 -38.54
N ASP A 10 24.06 30.23 -39.47
CA ASP A 10 22.81 31.00 -39.29
C ASP A 10 21.81 30.25 -38.38
N THR A 11 22.29 29.73 -37.26
CA THR A 11 21.41 29.27 -36.19
C THR A 11 20.96 30.50 -35.43
N HIS A 12 19.91 31.15 -35.93
CA HIS A 12 19.20 32.20 -35.20
C HIS A 12 18.72 31.63 -33.87
N THR A 13 19.46 32.00 -32.83
CA THR A 13 19.07 31.96 -31.44
C THR A 13 17.77 32.75 -31.29
N ALA A 14 16.67 32.05 -30.97
CA ALA A 14 15.56 32.69 -30.27
C ALA A 14 16.04 33.02 -28.84
N LEU A 15 16.62 34.21 -28.71
CA LEU A 15 16.66 35.11 -27.55
C LEU A 15 15.75 34.66 -26.39
N THR A 16 16.21 34.40 -25.15
CA THR A 16 16.61 35.36 -24.08
C THR A 16 16.62 34.61 -22.70
N PRO A 17 17.00 35.22 -21.57
CA PRO A 17 18.35 35.39 -21.02
C PRO A 17 18.57 34.63 -19.69
N HIS A 18 19.82 34.54 -19.22
CA HIS A 18 20.16 34.05 -17.88
C HIS A 18 19.38 34.75 -16.75
N THR A 19 18.79 33.96 -15.83
CA THR A 19 18.46 34.41 -14.47
C THR A 19 19.17 33.48 -13.50
N GLU A 20 20.08 34.07 -12.73
CA GLU A 20 20.81 33.48 -11.60
C GLU A 20 19.83 32.88 -10.56
N PRO A 21 20.14 31.76 -9.88
CA PRO A 21 19.22 31.19 -8.90
C PRO A 21 19.24 32.03 -7.60
N VAL A 22 18.20 32.84 -7.38
CA VAL A 22 17.84 33.33 -6.04
C VAL A 22 17.23 32.16 -5.25
N PRO A 23 17.64 31.88 -3.99
CA PRO A 23 17.00 30.84 -3.19
C PRO A 23 15.60 31.30 -2.75
N VAL A 24 14.57 30.87 -3.45
CA VAL A 24 13.17 31.06 -3.02
C VAL A 24 12.73 29.80 -2.25
N PRO A 25 12.15 29.92 -1.05
CA PRO A 25 11.73 28.77 -0.25
C PRO A 25 10.74 27.88 -1.00
N ALA A 26 11.01 26.57 -1.01
CA ALA A 26 10.19 25.56 -1.66
C ALA A 26 8.74 25.60 -1.14
N ARG A 27 7.82 26.13 -1.94
CA ARG A 27 6.38 25.90 -1.75
C ARG A 27 6.10 24.48 -2.27
N PRO A 28 5.54 23.56 -1.47
CA PRO A 28 5.32 22.20 -1.93
C PRO A 28 4.34 22.21 -3.10
N ALA A 29 4.81 21.77 -4.27
CA ALA A 29 3.97 21.53 -5.42
C ALA A 29 2.97 20.42 -5.06
N VAL A 30 1.69 20.79 -4.95
CA VAL A 30 0.59 19.83 -4.86
C VAL A 30 0.57 19.07 -6.18
N ALA A 31 0.98 17.81 -6.15
CA ALA A 31 0.96 16.94 -7.32
C ALA A 31 -0.48 16.82 -7.86
N PRO A 32 -0.69 16.84 -9.19
CA PRO A 32 -2.03 16.66 -9.75
C PRO A 32 -2.52 15.25 -9.41
N VAL A 33 -3.63 15.19 -8.67
CA VAL A 33 -4.39 13.97 -8.39
C VAL A 33 -5.06 13.54 -9.70
N GLY A 34 -4.30 12.86 -10.55
CA GLY A 34 -4.81 12.18 -11.72
C GLY A 34 -5.53 10.91 -11.29
N GLN A 35 -6.83 11.02 -10.97
CA GLN A 35 -7.76 9.90 -10.94
C GLN A 35 -7.95 9.36 -12.37
N ALA A 36 -6.93 8.66 -12.88
CA ALA A 36 -7.15 7.76 -14.01
C ALA A 36 -7.77 6.48 -13.44
N THR A 37 -9.09 6.35 -13.59
CA THR A 37 -9.81 5.09 -13.44
C THR A 37 -9.41 4.16 -14.59
N ALA A 38 -8.12 3.81 -14.67
CA ALA A 38 -7.65 2.70 -15.46
C ALA A 38 -8.22 1.45 -14.79
N GLY A 39 -9.20 0.81 -15.46
CA GLY A 39 -9.84 -0.41 -14.97
C GLY A 39 -8.79 -1.37 -14.41
N LEU A 40 -9.13 -2.01 -13.29
CA LEU A 40 -8.23 -2.82 -12.46
C LEU A 40 -7.32 -3.76 -13.29
N VAL A 41 -7.87 -4.28 -14.39
CA VAL A 41 -7.19 -5.13 -15.37
C VAL A 41 -5.98 -4.45 -16.04
N GLY A 42 -6.07 -3.18 -16.44
CA GLY A 42 -4.96 -2.43 -17.05
C GLY A 42 -3.84 -2.09 -16.06
N LYS A 43 -4.21 -1.90 -14.77
CA LYS A 43 -3.24 -1.63 -13.70
C LYS A 43 -2.49 -2.89 -13.26
N VAL A 44 -3.16 -4.05 -13.28
CA VAL A 44 -2.53 -5.36 -13.05
C VAL A 44 -1.59 -5.73 -14.20
N ARG A 45 -1.96 -5.43 -15.46
CA ARG A 45 -1.10 -5.72 -16.63
C ARG A 45 0.17 -4.88 -16.67
N SER A 46 0.13 -3.65 -16.15
CA SER A 46 1.30 -2.75 -16.12
C SER A 46 2.24 -3.00 -14.94
N LYS A 47 1.77 -3.61 -13.84
CA LYS A 47 2.58 -3.93 -12.65
C LYS A 47 2.18 -5.28 -12.03
N PRO A 48 2.59 -6.42 -12.62
CA PRO A 48 2.21 -7.74 -12.14
C PRO A 48 2.66 -8.01 -10.70
N THR A 49 3.81 -7.45 -10.30
CA THR A 49 4.35 -7.58 -8.93
C THR A 49 3.42 -7.00 -7.86
N THR A 50 2.76 -5.87 -8.14
CA THR A 50 1.82 -5.26 -7.17
C THR A 50 0.54 -6.07 -6.97
N ALA A 51 0.09 -6.80 -8.00
CA ALA A 51 -1.07 -7.67 -7.89
C ALA A 51 -0.76 -8.89 -7.00
N VAL A 52 0.42 -9.50 -7.18
CA VAL A 52 0.86 -10.64 -6.35
C VAL A 52 1.00 -10.22 -4.89
N VAL A 53 1.64 -9.08 -4.61
CA VAL A 53 1.78 -8.57 -3.23
C VAL A 53 0.40 -8.30 -2.60
N GLY A 54 -0.54 -7.75 -3.37
CA GLY A 54 -1.91 -7.53 -2.90
C GLY A 54 -2.61 -8.84 -2.52
N VAL A 55 -2.55 -9.87 -3.37
CA VAL A 55 -3.16 -11.18 -3.09
C VAL A 55 -2.53 -11.84 -1.86
N VAL A 56 -1.20 -11.79 -1.74
CA VAL A 56 -0.49 -12.34 -0.56
C VAL A 56 -0.88 -11.59 0.71
N ALA A 57 -0.99 -10.26 0.67
CA ALA A 57 -1.42 -9.46 1.81
C ALA A 57 -2.86 -9.80 2.23
N VAL A 58 -3.78 -9.91 1.28
CA VAL A 58 -5.18 -10.30 1.55
C VAL A 58 -5.24 -11.73 2.12
N GLY A 59 -4.48 -12.66 1.55
CA GLY A 59 -4.37 -14.02 2.04
C GLY A 59 -3.83 -14.07 3.48
N ALA A 60 -2.78 -13.31 3.78
CA ALA A 60 -2.20 -13.23 5.12
C ALA A 60 -3.19 -12.66 6.14
N VAL A 61 -3.94 -11.62 5.78
CA VAL A 61 -4.99 -11.06 6.65
C VAL A 61 -6.09 -12.09 6.92
N LEU A 62 -6.57 -12.78 5.89
CA LEU A 62 -7.59 -13.84 6.04
C LEU A 62 -7.10 -14.99 6.93
N VAL A 63 -5.86 -15.44 6.73
CA VAL A 63 -5.29 -16.51 7.56
C VAL A 63 -5.12 -16.04 9.00
N SER A 64 -4.68 -14.79 9.22
CA SER A 64 -4.53 -14.22 10.56
C SER A 64 -5.86 -14.09 11.28
N THR A 65 -6.93 -13.65 10.60
CA THR A 65 -8.25 -13.54 11.21
C THR A 65 -8.83 -14.92 11.52
N LEU A 66 -8.70 -15.88 10.61
CA LEU A 66 -9.15 -17.25 10.84
C LEU A 66 -8.43 -17.91 12.03
N LEU A 67 -7.11 -17.70 12.14
CA LEU A 67 -6.31 -18.16 13.27
C LEU A 67 -6.75 -17.51 14.58
N ALA A 68 -6.99 -16.20 14.59
CA ALA A 68 -7.49 -15.48 15.76
C ALA A 68 -8.84 -16.03 16.24
N VAL A 69 -9.76 -16.29 15.31
CA VAL A 69 -11.07 -16.88 15.61
C VAL A 69 -10.92 -18.30 16.16
N ALA A 70 -10.04 -19.11 15.59
CA ALA A 70 -9.78 -20.47 16.07
C ALA A 70 -9.27 -20.49 17.53
N ILE A 71 -8.32 -19.61 17.86
CA ILE A 71 -7.78 -19.49 19.23
C ILE A 71 -8.89 -19.05 20.20
N THR A 72 -9.69 -18.06 19.80
CA THR A 72 -10.81 -17.57 20.61
C THR A 72 -11.86 -18.67 20.84
N GLY A 73 -12.19 -19.44 19.79
CA GLY A 73 -13.11 -20.57 19.89
C GLY A 73 -12.60 -21.65 20.85
N LEU A 74 -11.29 -21.95 20.84
CA LEU A 74 -10.68 -22.90 21.76
C LEU A 74 -10.76 -22.40 23.21
N ALA A 75 -10.44 -21.12 23.45
CA ALA A 75 -10.53 -20.50 24.77
C ALA A 75 -11.98 -20.53 25.31
N LEU A 76 -12.97 -20.20 24.47
CA LEU A 76 -14.39 -20.27 24.82
C LEU A 76 -14.85 -21.72 25.05
N SER A 77 -14.35 -22.68 24.28
CA SER A 77 -14.66 -24.10 24.46
C SER A 77 -14.19 -24.59 25.83
N ILE A 78 -12.93 -24.34 26.19
CA ILE A 78 -12.37 -24.71 27.50
C ILE A 78 -13.15 -24.03 28.62
N SER A 79 -13.38 -22.72 28.50
CA SER A 79 -14.14 -21.94 29.49
C SER A 79 -15.56 -22.46 29.65
N GLY A 80 -16.21 -22.83 28.54
CA GLY A 80 -17.54 -23.42 28.53
C GLY A 80 -17.60 -24.77 29.23
N VAL A 81 -16.61 -25.64 29.02
CA VAL A 81 -16.51 -26.93 29.73
C VAL A 81 -16.32 -26.73 31.23
N VAL A 82 -15.44 -25.80 31.63
CA VAL A 82 -15.21 -25.47 33.04
C VAL A 82 -16.50 -24.95 33.68
N LEU A 83 -17.18 -23.99 33.03
CA LEU A 83 -18.47 -23.47 33.50
C LEU A 83 -19.52 -24.58 33.60
N LEU A 84 -19.61 -25.47 32.61
CA LEU A 84 -20.54 -26.60 32.64
C LEU A 84 -20.26 -27.52 33.85
N LEU A 85 -18.99 -27.81 34.13
CA LEU A 85 -18.60 -28.60 35.30
C LEU A 85 -18.95 -27.90 36.61
N LEU A 86 -18.65 -26.61 36.74
CA LEU A 86 -19.02 -25.83 37.92
C LEU A 86 -20.54 -25.82 38.13
N VAL A 87 -21.31 -25.62 37.07
CA VAL A 87 -22.78 -25.65 37.13
C VAL A 87 -23.28 -27.03 37.53
N ARG A 88 -22.67 -28.10 37.04
CA ARG A 88 -23.03 -29.47 37.43
C ARG A 88 -22.72 -29.75 38.89
N LEU A 89 -21.54 -29.34 39.36
CA LEU A 89 -21.16 -29.49 40.76
C LEU A 89 -22.07 -28.68 41.67
N LEU A 90 -22.38 -27.43 41.31
CA LEU A 90 -23.32 -26.59 42.05
C LEU A 90 -24.72 -27.21 42.11
N ARG A 91 -25.19 -27.80 41.00
CA ARG A 91 -26.45 -28.55 40.99
C ARG A 91 -26.39 -29.77 41.90
N GLN A 92 -25.28 -30.50 41.95
CA GLN A 92 -25.13 -31.63 42.85
C GLN A 92 -25.17 -31.20 44.33
N GLU A 93 -24.51 -30.09 44.67
CA GLU A 93 -24.54 -29.52 46.02
C GLU A 93 -25.93 -29.00 46.41
N LEU A 94 -26.67 -28.37 45.49
CA LEU A 94 -28.03 -27.89 45.77
C LEU A 94 -29.07 -29.00 45.93
N ASN A 95 -28.81 -30.16 45.32
CA ASN A 95 -29.73 -31.30 45.31
C ASN A 95 -29.40 -32.33 46.41
N ARG A 96 -28.50 -31.98 47.34
CA ARG A 96 -28.03 -32.79 48.46
C ARG A 96 -28.62 -32.26 49.76
#